data_AF-A0A9D1SZ67-F1
#
_entry.id   AF-A0A9D1SZ67-F1
#
_cell.length_a   1.000
_cell.length_b   1.000
_cell.length_c   1.000
_cell.angle_alpha   90.00
_cell.angle_beta   90.00
_cell.angle_gamma   90.00
#
_symmetry.space_group_name_H-M   'P 1'
#
loop_
_entity.id
_entity.type
_entity.pdbx_description
1 polymer ?
#
loop_
_entity_poly.entity_id
_entity_poly.type
_entity_poly.pdbx_seq_one_letter_code
_entity_poly.pdbx_strand_id
1 'polypeptide(L)'
;MIKCVVNGVDIFNPINGKLDDIINYFVEFYGEKYRQRITERINNTTFLFFGEIDENTKISTLSDLTNFYSFRLAGIRENFFKELGCKENSYIKSLNMDSFQLFTNSVNNIAQNKLSEISKENADNLFKFLNILGVIEYNGGALENLLVTLKEFKSLLADNEWRAEFIAKFNKAKSLWMLKYQREYLSVGLEKSKNENVIKAIEKSGQEINEYYKNQINEFFAGVIARVKSVSLEDVKQDINNYIDTFIDIIEKREEFITDYDKKDRIDLFKFMGIDHGDDYDAYMNDTFLIKLLKSPEILDKYYELSDTQLNNQAAYCAYLDEAYKDLKNSGVPLSDNLVRSMFRTFVGRDNNLGWATTIKYSGSSIPKFVCACKNYLKLDTPTFIHEVNHILESDYIFHCGEFVGYKSGISYTLTNGQRSDNDVLNEVINDYITYQTYDVFKRHNYEVGSREPIESEYSKMFIILGEFLENNLELIKRCRMSESPNLFAQIIGLNNYNMLNNAMKDCYFLSEKEILAANNEINAKEKNNFKEPLSKNATILYNAFVTVDKVTENVKRKVNLDFIKD
;
A
#
# COMPACT_ATOMS: atom_id res chain seq x y z
N MET A 1 -19.97 -14.29 -0.34
CA MET A 1 -18.73 -13.50 -0.50
C MET A 1 -17.59 -14.45 -0.82
N ILE A 2 -17.03 -14.39 -2.03
CA ILE A 2 -15.89 -15.24 -2.40
C ILE A 2 -14.64 -14.60 -1.78
N LYS A 3 -14.06 -15.24 -0.77
CA LYS A 3 -12.88 -14.72 -0.07
C LYS A 3 -11.60 -15.25 -0.70
N CYS A 4 -10.66 -14.35 -0.96
CA CYS A 4 -9.31 -14.70 -1.38
C CYS A 4 -8.45 -14.83 -0.13
N VAL A 5 -7.97 -16.03 0.19
CA VAL A 5 -7.31 -16.33 1.46
C VAL A 5 -5.90 -16.82 1.22
N VAL A 6 -4.90 -16.17 1.83
CA VAL A 6 -3.49 -16.55 1.79
C VAL A 6 -3.01 -16.89 3.19
N ASN A 7 -2.49 -18.08 3.42
CA ASN A 7 -2.03 -18.55 4.74
C ASN A 7 -3.11 -18.40 5.84
N GLY A 8 -4.38 -18.61 5.48
CA GLY A 8 -5.51 -18.42 6.40
C GLY A 8 -5.90 -16.95 6.65
N VAL A 9 -5.22 -15.99 6.02
CA VAL A 9 -5.53 -14.55 6.10
C VAL A 9 -6.37 -14.13 4.89
N ASP A 10 -7.48 -13.46 5.14
CA ASP A 10 -8.30 -12.84 4.09
C ASP A 10 -7.51 -11.65 3.50
N ILE A 11 -7.13 -11.73 2.22
CA ILE A 11 -6.24 -10.73 1.58
C ILE A 11 -6.85 -9.33 1.66
N PHE A 12 -8.17 -9.26 1.63
CA PHE A 12 -8.89 -8.01 1.59
C PHE A 12 -9.48 -7.60 2.95
N ASN A 13 -9.29 -8.41 3.99
CA ASN A 13 -9.54 -8.02 5.37
C ASN A 13 -8.59 -8.77 6.31
N PRO A 14 -7.30 -8.38 6.34
CA PRO A 14 -6.28 -9.12 7.08
C PRO A 14 -6.47 -9.14 8.59
N ILE A 15 -7.32 -8.25 9.12
CA ILE A 15 -7.64 -8.12 10.55
C ILE A 15 -8.95 -8.84 10.94
N ASN A 16 -9.61 -9.52 10.00
CA ASN A 16 -10.87 -10.20 10.27
C ASN A 16 -10.74 -11.20 11.43
N GLY A 17 -11.52 -11.00 12.50
CA GLY A 17 -11.48 -11.82 13.71
C GLY A 17 -10.25 -11.58 14.61
N LYS A 18 -9.49 -10.50 14.39
CA LYS A 18 -8.25 -10.19 15.13
C LYS A 18 -8.29 -8.85 15.89
N LEU A 19 -9.46 -8.20 15.96
CA LEU A 19 -9.58 -6.87 16.59
C LEU A 19 -9.21 -6.89 18.08
N ASP A 20 -9.57 -7.95 18.81
CA ASP A 20 -9.24 -8.08 20.23
C ASP A 20 -7.72 -8.13 20.47
N ASP A 21 -6.99 -8.87 19.62
CA ASP A 21 -5.52 -8.93 19.69
C ASP A 21 -4.90 -7.56 19.40
N ILE A 22 -5.38 -6.89 18.34
CA ILE A 22 -4.93 -5.54 17.97
C ILE A 22 -5.16 -4.55 19.12
N ILE A 23 -6.36 -4.56 19.73
CA ILE A 23 -6.69 -3.75 20.91
C ILE A 23 -5.68 -4.04 22.03
N ASN A 24 -5.40 -5.30 22.32
CA ASN A 24 -4.48 -5.67 23.40
C ASN A 24 -3.05 -5.18 23.15
N TYR A 25 -2.55 -5.22 21.92
CA TYR A 25 -1.22 -4.69 21.60
C TYR A 25 -1.14 -3.16 21.75
N PHE A 26 -2.16 -2.43 21.29
CA PHE A 26 -2.22 -0.99 21.51
C PHE A 26 -2.35 -0.64 23.00
N VAL A 27 -3.12 -1.43 23.76
CA VAL A 27 -3.24 -1.24 25.22
C VAL A 27 -1.92 -1.56 25.94
N GLU A 28 -1.17 -2.58 25.50
CA GLU A 28 0.16 -2.87 26.05
C GLU A 28 1.12 -1.69 25.83
N PHE A 29 1.07 -1.04 24.66
CA PHE A 29 1.92 0.10 24.36
C PHE A 29 1.49 1.39 25.08
N TYR A 30 0.23 1.81 24.95
CA TYR A 30 -0.28 3.07 25.52
C TYR A 30 -0.57 2.98 27.03
N GLY A 31 -0.90 1.79 27.52
CA GLY A 31 -1.21 1.49 28.92
C GLY A 31 -2.69 1.22 29.19
N GLU A 32 -2.95 0.39 30.21
CA GLU A 32 -4.28 -0.11 30.59
C GLU A 32 -5.32 1.00 30.84
N LYS A 33 -4.88 2.15 31.36
CA LYS A 33 -5.74 3.32 31.59
C LYS A 33 -6.45 3.84 30.32
N TYR A 34 -5.97 3.51 29.13
CA TYR A 34 -6.56 3.93 27.86
C TYR A 34 -7.40 2.85 27.16
N ARG A 35 -7.56 1.65 27.77
CA ARG A 35 -8.29 0.53 27.15
C ARG A 35 -9.66 0.93 26.63
N GLN A 36 -10.47 1.62 27.43
CA GLN A 36 -11.82 2.02 27.03
C GLN A 36 -11.80 2.84 25.73
N ARG A 37 -10.93 3.85 25.65
CA ARG A 37 -10.79 4.69 24.45
C ARG A 37 -10.32 3.87 23.26
N ILE A 38 -9.30 3.02 23.44
CA ILE A 38 -8.75 2.19 22.36
C ILE A 38 -9.80 1.22 21.81
N THR A 39 -10.49 0.49 22.70
CA THR A 39 -11.56 -0.43 22.35
C THR A 39 -12.71 0.29 21.64
N GLU A 40 -13.16 1.43 22.16
CA GLU A 40 -14.25 2.20 21.56
C GLU A 40 -13.87 2.72 20.17
N ARG A 41 -12.67 3.28 20.02
CA ARG A 41 -12.18 3.82 18.74
C ARG A 41 -12.06 2.73 17.69
N ILE A 42 -11.40 1.61 18.00
CA ILE A 42 -11.25 0.49 17.05
C ILE A 42 -12.61 -0.12 16.69
N ASN A 43 -13.49 -0.35 17.66
CA ASN A 43 -14.81 -0.94 17.38
C ASN A 43 -15.75 0.01 16.61
N ASN A 44 -15.54 1.32 16.70
CA ASN A 44 -16.27 2.32 15.91
C ASN A 44 -15.59 2.68 14.58
N THR A 45 -14.54 1.95 14.21
CA THR A 45 -13.82 2.16 12.95
C THR A 45 -14.31 1.21 11.88
N THR A 46 -14.59 1.77 10.70
CA THR A 46 -14.73 1.02 9.47
C THR A 46 -13.35 0.85 8.83
N PHE A 47 -12.84 -0.38 8.78
CA PHE A 47 -11.57 -0.71 8.15
C PHE A 47 -11.76 -1.10 6.68
N LEU A 48 -10.97 -0.49 5.82
CA LEU A 48 -10.99 -0.66 4.38
C LEU A 48 -9.61 -1.08 3.89
N PHE A 49 -9.54 -2.15 3.11
CA PHE A 49 -8.29 -2.66 2.54
C PHE A 49 -8.40 -2.78 1.02
N PHE A 50 -7.62 -1.99 0.30
CA PHE A 50 -7.73 -1.83 -1.15
C PHE A 50 -6.58 -2.48 -1.91
N GLY A 51 -6.88 -3.20 -2.99
CA GLY A 51 -5.86 -3.46 -4.02
C GLY A 51 -5.67 -2.22 -4.89
N GLU A 52 -4.49 -2.03 -5.49
CA GLU A 52 -4.39 -1.04 -6.58
C GLU A 52 -5.14 -1.57 -7.79
N ILE A 53 -6.04 -0.73 -8.30
CA ILE A 53 -6.75 -0.92 -9.55
C ILE A 53 -6.08 0.07 -10.51
N ASP A 54 -5.45 -0.42 -11.59
CA ASP A 54 -4.91 0.49 -12.60
C ASP A 54 -6.04 1.13 -13.42
N GLU A 55 -5.72 2.15 -14.22
CA GLU A 55 -6.68 2.85 -15.09
C GLU A 55 -7.36 1.91 -16.12
N ASN A 56 -6.78 0.71 -16.35
CA ASN A 56 -7.31 -0.35 -17.20
C ASN A 56 -8.01 -1.45 -16.39
N THR A 57 -8.34 -1.21 -15.12
CA THR A 57 -9.06 -2.12 -14.22
C THR A 57 -8.31 -3.41 -13.88
N LYS A 58 -7.01 -3.52 -14.23
CA LYS A 58 -6.19 -4.63 -13.76
C LYS A 58 -5.97 -4.42 -12.28
N ILE A 59 -6.38 -5.41 -11.52
CA ILE A 59 -6.11 -5.42 -10.10
C ILE A 59 -4.66 -5.89 -10.01
N SER A 60 -3.75 -4.98 -9.67
CA SER A 60 -2.34 -5.29 -9.37
C SER A 60 -2.18 -6.55 -8.51
N THR A 61 -3.17 -6.81 -7.65
CA THR A 61 -3.30 -7.98 -6.78
C THR A 61 -3.18 -9.32 -7.51
N LEU A 62 -3.57 -9.48 -8.79
CA LEU A 62 -3.31 -10.74 -9.50
C LEU A 62 -1.81 -10.97 -9.73
N SER A 63 -1.10 -9.93 -10.14
CA SER A 63 0.36 -9.95 -10.31
C SER A 63 1.04 -10.17 -8.96
N ASP A 64 0.63 -9.44 -7.92
CA ASP A 64 1.18 -9.59 -6.57
C ASP A 64 0.93 -10.98 -5.99
N LEU A 65 -0.26 -11.53 -6.19
CA LEU A 65 -0.62 -12.88 -5.78
C LEU A 65 0.23 -13.93 -6.53
N THR A 66 0.41 -13.74 -7.83
CA THR A 66 1.27 -14.59 -8.66
C THR A 66 2.70 -14.55 -8.17
N ASN A 67 3.23 -13.37 -7.86
CA ASN A 67 4.58 -13.16 -7.34
C ASN A 67 4.74 -13.79 -5.96
N PHE A 68 3.79 -13.55 -5.05
CA PHE A 68 3.76 -14.13 -3.70
C PHE A 68 3.86 -15.65 -3.74
N TYR A 69 3.00 -16.32 -4.52
CA TYR A 69 3.04 -17.77 -4.62
C TYR A 69 4.29 -18.29 -5.32
N SER A 70 4.78 -17.57 -6.35
CA SER A 70 6.01 -17.94 -7.03
C SER A 70 7.22 -17.87 -6.09
N PHE A 71 7.27 -16.86 -5.22
CA PHE A 71 8.28 -16.73 -4.17
C PHE A 71 8.21 -17.88 -3.17
N ARG A 72 7.01 -18.22 -2.67
CA ARG A 72 6.85 -19.38 -1.75
C ARG A 72 7.28 -20.70 -2.37
N LEU A 73 6.87 -20.96 -3.60
CA LEU A 73 7.28 -22.16 -4.33
C LEU A 73 8.79 -22.17 -4.60
N ALA A 74 9.42 -21.00 -4.82
CA ALA A 74 10.87 -20.87 -4.89
C ALA A 74 11.54 -21.20 -3.54
N GLY A 75 11.05 -20.67 -2.43
CA GLY A 75 11.59 -20.96 -1.09
C GLY A 75 11.51 -22.45 -0.71
N ILE A 76 10.40 -23.13 -1.04
CA ILE A 76 10.26 -24.59 -0.86
C ILE A 76 11.34 -25.33 -1.66
N ARG A 77 11.56 -24.94 -2.92
CA ARG A 77 12.59 -25.54 -3.79
C ARG A 77 14.00 -25.30 -3.24
N GLU A 78 14.32 -24.06 -2.88
CA GLU A 78 15.63 -23.68 -2.35
C GLU A 78 15.95 -24.46 -1.07
N ASN A 79 14.98 -24.56 -0.15
CA ASN A 79 15.13 -25.33 1.08
C ASN A 79 15.36 -26.82 0.82
N PHE A 80 14.61 -27.40 -0.12
CA PHE A 80 14.79 -28.79 -0.53
C PHE A 80 16.20 -29.06 -1.06
N PHE A 81 16.71 -28.23 -1.97
CA PHE A 81 18.06 -28.43 -2.54
C PHE A 81 19.18 -28.11 -1.54
N LYS A 82 18.98 -27.13 -0.67
CA LYS A 82 19.93 -26.83 0.43
C LYS A 82 20.10 -28.03 1.36
N GLU A 83 19.01 -28.70 1.73
CA GLU A 83 19.06 -29.88 2.60
C GLU A 83 19.63 -31.13 1.89
N LEU A 84 19.59 -31.17 0.57
CA LEU A 84 20.32 -32.17 -0.22
C LEU A 84 21.82 -31.90 -0.32
N GLY A 85 22.29 -30.75 0.12
CA GLY A 85 23.70 -30.34 0.02
C GLY A 85 24.10 -29.88 -1.38
N CYS A 86 23.12 -29.48 -2.20
CA CYS A 86 23.38 -28.92 -3.52
C CYS A 86 24.01 -27.53 -3.38
N LYS A 87 25.02 -27.22 -4.22
CA LYS A 87 25.55 -25.85 -4.35
C LYS A 87 24.51 -24.98 -5.06
N GLU A 88 24.37 -23.73 -4.64
CA GLU A 88 23.52 -22.77 -5.34
C GLU A 88 23.95 -22.65 -6.81
N ASN A 89 22.97 -22.80 -7.71
CA ASN A 89 23.16 -22.79 -9.15
C ASN A 89 21.90 -22.18 -9.80
N SER A 90 22.07 -21.40 -10.87
CA SER A 90 20.97 -20.83 -11.67
C SER A 90 19.94 -21.87 -12.15
N TYR A 91 20.34 -23.13 -12.34
CA TYR A 91 19.44 -24.24 -12.70
C TYR A 91 18.44 -24.62 -11.60
N ILE A 92 18.74 -24.36 -10.32
CA ILE A 92 17.80 -24.61 -9.22
C ILE A 92 16.55 -23.73 -9.37
N LYS A 93 16.73 -22.48 -9.82
CA LYS A 93 15.65 -21.50 -9.98
C LYS A 93 14.70 -21.84 -11.13
N SER A 94 15.19 -22.53 -12.17
CA SER A 94 14.42 -22.89 -13.36
C SER A 94 13.78 -24.28 -13.31
N LEU A 95 14.04 -25.08 -12.27
CA LEU A 95 13.46 -26.42 -12.18
C LEU A 95 11.98 -26.38 -11.81
N ASN A 96 11.14 -27.01 -12.64
CA ASN A 96 9.75 -27.30 -12.32
C ASN A 96 9.66 -28.58 -11.45
N MET A 97 9.08 -28.48 -10.25
CA MET A 97 8.93 -29.64 -9.35
C MET A 97 7.78 -30.57 -9.74
N ASP A 98 6.87 -30.15 -10.62
CA ASP A 98 5.88 -31.08 -11.21
C ASP A 98 6.59 -32.18 -12.02
N SER A 99 7.78 -31.86 -12.55
CA SER A 99 8.65 -32.83 -13.20
C SER A 99 9.25 -33.84 -12.22
N PHE A 100 9.28 -33.59 -10.89
CA PHE A 100 9.84 -34.51 -9.87
C PHE A 100 9.14 -35.88 -9.86
N GLN A 101 7.87 -35.93 -10.24
CA GLN A 101 7.16 -37.19 -10.43
C GLN A 101 7.62 -37.95 -11.69
N LEU A 102 7.86 -37.23 -12.80
CA LEU A 102 8.44 -37.78 -14.03
C LEU A 102 9.87 -38.29 -13.80
N PHE A 103 10.63 -37.59 -12.96
CA PHE A 103 11.95 -38.01 -12.47
C PHE A 103 11.88 -39.34 -11.72
N THR A 104 10.90 -39.50 -10.82
CA THR A 104 10.70 -40.74 -10.05
C THR A 104 10.47 -41.96 -10.95
N ASN A 105 9.68 -41.81 -12.01
CA ASN A 105 9.45 -42.90 -12.96
C ASN A 105 10.73 -43.26 -13.73
N SER A 106 11.51 -42.25 -14.12
CA SER A 106 12.75 -42.45 -14.87
C SER A 106 13.83 -43.15 -14.04
N VAL A 107 13.92 -42.86 -12.74
CA VAL A 107 14.86 -43.57 -11.85
C VAL A 107 14.42 -44.98 -11.51
N ASN A 108 13.11 -45.25 -11.40
CA ASN A 108 12.62 -46.62 -11.25
C ASN A 108 13.02 -47.49 -12.47
N ASN A 109 12.96 -46.94 -13.69
CA ASN A 109 13.41 -47.64 -14.90
C ASN A 109 14.92 -47.90 -14.88
N ILE A 110 15.72 -46.96 -14.37
CA ILE A 110 17.16 -47.14 -14.17
C ILE A 110 17.45 -48.25 -13.15
N ALA A 111 16.74 -48.27 -12.02
CA ALA A 111 16.87 -49.30 -11.00
C ALA A 111 16.51 -50.71 -11.50
N GLN A 112 15.57 -50.80 -12.45
CA GLN A 112 15.17 -52.05 -13.12
C GLN A 112 16.03 -52.41 -14.34
N ASN A 113 17.10 -51.65 -14.61
CA ASN A 113 17.99 -51.84 -15.76
C ASN A 113 17.29 -51.72 -17.13
N LYS A 114 16.17 -50.98 -17.19
CA LYS A 114 15.37 -50.72 -18.41
C LYS A 114 15.84 -49.46 -19.13
N LEU A 115 17.14 -49.38 -19.42
CA LEU A 115 17.77 -48.19 -20.00
C LEU A 115 17.29 -47.85 -21.42
N SER A 116 16.72 -48.82 -22.15
CA SER A 116 16.09 -48.61 -23.46
C SER A 116 14.79 -47.80 -23.40
N GLU A 117 14.12 -47.77 -22.25
CA GLU A 117 12.81 -47.12 -22.06
C GLU A 117 12.91 -45.64 -21.64
N ILE A 118 14.13 -45.11 -21.48
CA ILE A 118 14.35 -43.70 -21.15
C ILE A 118 14.22 -42.86 -22.42
N SER A 119 13.17 -42.05 -22.49
CA SER A 119 12.95 -41.09 -23.57
C SER A 119 14.01 -39.98 -23.57
N LYS A 120 14.17 -39.30 -24.71
CA LYS A 120 15.11 -38.18 -24.86
C LYS A 120 14.83 -37.03 -23.87
N GLU A 121 13.55 -36.70 -23.67
CA GLU A 121 13.10 -35.66 -22.74
C GLU A 121 13.38 -36.04 -21.28
N ASN A 122 13.13 -37.30 -20.91
CA ASN A 122 13.41 -37.79 -19.55
C ASN A 122 14.92 -37.80 -19.26
N ALA A 123 15.75 -38.10 -20.26
CA ALA A 123 17.19 -38.02 -20.12
C ALA A 123 17.69 -36.59 -19.91
N ASP A 124 17.23 -35.62 -20.71
CA ASP A 124 17.59 -34.19 -20.52
C ASP A 124 17.26 -33.69 -19.11
N ASN A 125 16.05 -34.02 -18.64
CA ASN A 125 15.63 -33.71 -17.30
C ASN A 125 16.56 -34.37 -16.26
N LEU A 126 16.81 -35.69 -16.37
CA LEU A 126 17.73 -36.43 -15.49
C LEU A 126 19.12 -35.81 -15.42
N PHE A 127 19.69 -35.35 -16.54
CA PHE A 127 20.97 -34.64 -16.57
C PHE A 127 20.93 -33.34 -15.78
N LYS A 128 19.91 -32.52 -15.97
CA LYS A 128 19.75 -31.27 -15.21
C LYS A 128 19.68 -31.55 -13.71
N PHE A 129 18.94 -32.58 -13.31
CA PHE A 129 18.83 -32.98 -11.91
C PHE A 129 20.16 -33.49 -11.34
N LEU A 130 20.91 -34.28 -12.11
CA LEU A 130 22.23 -34.78 -11.71
C LEU A 130 23.27 -33.66 -11.59
N ASN A 131 23.22 -32.68 -12.48
CA ASN A 131 24.03 -31.47 -12.39
C ASN A 131 23.72 -30.68 -11.12
N ILE A 132 22.43 -30.56 -10.77
CA ILE A 132 22.00 -29.90 -9.52
C ILE A 132 22.45 -30.68 -8.28
N LEU A 133 22.40 -32.02 -8.32
CA LEU A 133 22.93 -32.87 -7.26
C LEU A 133 24.48 -32.88 -7.18
N GLY A 134 25.17 -32.19 -8.10
CA GLY A 134 26.63 -32.16 -8.17
C GLY A 134 27.25 -33.52 -8.51
N VAL A 135 26.50 -34.40 -9.19
CA VAL A 135 26.96 -35.74 -9.59
C VAL A 135 27.71 -35.68 -10.93
N ILE A 136 27.36 -34.74 -11.79
CA ILE A 136 27.97 -34.49 -13.10
C ILE A 136 28.09 -32.99 -13.34
N GLU A 137 29.01 -32.55 -14.20
CA GLU A 137 29.04 -31.18 -14.71
C GLU A 137 28.31 -31.13 -16.06
N TYR A 138 27.25 -30.32 -16.14
CA TYR A 138 26.50 -30.11 -17.40
C TYR A 138 26.54 -28.64 -17.81
N ASN A 139 27.13 -28.39 -18.99
CA ASN A 139 27.41 -27.05 -19.52
C ASN A 139 26.37 -26.54 -20.56
N GLY A 140 25.18 -27.15 -20.66
CA GLY A 140 24.04 -26.56 -21.39
C GLY A 140 24.16 -26.44 -22.91
N GLY A 141 24.79 -27.40 -23.60
CA GLY A 141 24.95 -27.35 -25.07
C GLY A 141 23.71 -27.72 -25.89
N ALA A 142 23.68 -27.29 -27.17
CA ALA A 142 22.59 -27.44 -28.14
C ALA A 142 22.10 -28.88 -28.41
N LEU A 143 20.90 -29.02 -29.01
CA LEU A 143 20.11 -30.26 -29.19
C LEU A 143 20.85 -31.48 -29.83
N GLU A 144 21.92 -31.25 -30.60
CA GLU A 144 22.80 -32.30 -31.15
C GLU A 144 23.70 -32.94 -30.08
N ASN A 145 24.10 -32.19 -29.05
CA ASN A 145 24.79 -32.76 -27.89
C ASN A 145 23.87 -33.73 -27.13
N LEU A 146 22.55 -33.57 -27.19
CA LEU A 146 21.61 -34.34 -26.37
C LEU A 146 21.55 -35.83 -26.72
N LEU A 147 21.84 -36.21 -27.98
CA LEU A 147 21.99 -37.62 -28.39
C LEU A 147 23.32 -38.24 -27.94
N VAL A 148 24.40 -37.44 -27.96
CA VAL A 148 25.71 -37.81 -27.42
C VAL A 148 25.61 -37.98 -25.90
N THR A 149 25.00 -37.00 -25.22
CA THR A 149 24.64 -36.99 -23.81
C THR A 149 23.79 -38.22 -23.42
N LEU A 150 22.79 -38.63 -24.22
CA LEU A 150 22.02 -39.85 -23.96
C LEU A 150 22.87 -41.13 -24.05
N LYS A 151 23.79 -41.21 -25.01
CA LYS A 151 24.69 -42.36 -25.18
C LYS A 151 25.71 -42.44 -24.04
N GLU A 152 26.32 -41.31 -23.68
CA GLU A 152 27.23 -41.16 -22.54
C GLU A 152 26.53 -41.50 -21.23
N PHE A 153 25.28 -41.08 -21.06
CA PHE A 153 24.46 -41.41 -19.89
C PHE A 153 24.18 -42.89 -19.74
N LYS A 154 23.77 -43.54 -20.83
CA LYS A 154 23.55 -44.98 -20.84
C LYS A 154 24.84 -45.74 -20.57
N SER A 155 25.99 -45.20 -20.99
CA SER A 155 27.31 -45.73 -20.67
C SER A 155 27.68 -45.56 -19.18
N LEU A 156 27.43 -44.38 -18.60
CA LEU A 156 27.64 -44.12 -17.16
C LEU A 156 26.74 -45.01 -16.29
N LEU A 157 25.49 -45.19 -16.70
CA LEU A 157 24.53 -46.07 -16.02
C LEU A 157 24.85 -47.57 -16.20
N ALA A 158 25.66 -47.96 -17.18
CA ALA A 158 26.11 -49.33 -17.32
C ALA A 158 27.12 -49.73 -16.22
N ASP A 159 27.80 -48.75 -15.62
CA ASP A 159 28.64 -48.96 -14.43
C ASP A 159 27.76 -49.27 -13.20
N ASN A 160 28.02 -50.40 -12.54
CA ASN A 160 27.22 -50.84 -11.39
C ASN A 160 27.45 -49.98 -10.13
N GLU A 161 28.67 -49.50 -9.90
CA GLU A 161 28.97 -48.66 -8.72
C GLU A 161 28.34 -47.28 -8.89
N TRP A 162 28.51 -46.67 -10.07
CA TRP A 162 27.91 -45.37 -10.37
C TRP A 162 26.37 -45.42 -10.30
N ARG A 163 25.77 -46.48 -10.86
CA ARG A 163 24.31 -46.70 -10.80
C ARG A 163 23.83 -46.87 -9.37
N ALA A 164 24.55 -47.59 -8.51
CA ALA A 164 24.18 -47.77 -7.12
C ALA A 164 24.25 -46.45 -6.33
N GLU A 165 25.33 -45.67 -6.52
CA GLU A 165 25.48 -44.34 -5.90
C GLU A 165 24.37 -43.39 -6.36
N PHE A 166 24.07 -43.39 -7.66
CA PHE A 166 22.99 -42.60 -8.24
C PHE A 166 21.63 -42.94 -7.62
N ILE A 167 21.29 -44.23 -7.56
CA ILE A 167 20.02 -44.69 -6.95
C ILE A 167 19.95 -44.29 -5.48
N ALA A 168 21.05 -44.38 -4.73
CA ALA A 168 21.09 -43.98 -3.33
C ALA A 168 20.84 -42.47 -3.14
N LYS A 169 21.56 -41.61 -3.90
CA LYS A 169 21.37 -40.15 -3.88
C LYS A 169 19.95 -39.77 -4.31
N PHE A 170 19.42 -40.41 -5.35
CA PHE A 170 18.05 -40.18 -5.79
C PHE A 170 17.01 -40.59 -4.75
N ASN A 171 17.15 -41.77 -4.14
CA ASN A 171 16.23 -42.24 -3.11
C ASN A 171 16.24 -41.33 -1.86
N LYS A 172 17.40 -40.78 -1.50
CA LYS A 172 17.50 -39.74 -0.47
C LYS A 172 16.70 -38.49 -0.86
N ALA A 173 16.90 -37.98 -2.08
CA ALA A 173 16.16 -36.82 -2.61
C ALA A 173 14.65 -37.06 -2.68
N LYS A 174 14.24 -38.22 -3.19
CA LYS A 174 12.84 -38.65 -3.25
C LYS A 174 12.20 -38.72 -1.87
N SER A 175 12.87 -39.37 -0.92
CA SER A 175 12.37 -39.50 0.44
C SER A 175 12.21 -38.14 1.10
N LEU A 176 13.20 -37.26 0.94
CA LEU A 176 13.13 -35.90 1.47
C LEU A 176 11.98 -35.10 0.86
N TRP A 177 11.82 -35.14 -0.47
CA TRP A 177 10.72 -34.46 -1.16
C TRP A 177 9.36 -34.96 -0.67
N MET A 178 9.13 -36.28 -0.71
CA MET A 178 7.84 -36.88 -0.36
C MET A 178 7.47 -36.67 1.11
N LEU A 179 8.43 -36.80 2.03
CA LEU A 179 8.16 -36.73 3.47
C LEU A 179 8.06 -35.31 4.00
N LYS A 180 8.77 -34.34 3.39
CA LYS A 180 8.89 -32.99 3.95
C LYS A 180 8.26 -31.89 3.09
N TYR A 181 8.43 -31.93 1.76
CA TYR A 181 8.16 -30.77 0.91
C TYR A 181 6.96 -30.93 -0.05
N GLN A 182 6.65 -32.14 -0.50
CA GLN A 182 5.63 -32.39 -1.52
C GLN A 182 4.25 -31.89 -1.07
N ARG A 183 3.87 -32.17 0.18
CA ARG A 183 2.58 -31.76 0.72
C ARG A 183 2.44 -30.23 0.74
N GLU A 184 3.49 -29.54 1.17
CA GLU A 184 3.52 -28.08 1.21
C GLU A 184 3.45 -27.50 -0.21
N TYR A 185 4.29 -27.98 -1.13
CA TYR A 185 4.30 -27.53 -2.52
C TYR A 185 2.94 -27.68 -3.21
N LEU A 186 2.30 -28.85 -3.07
CA LEU A 186 0.97 -29.10 -3.62
C LEU A 186 -0.09 -28.22 -2.97
N SER A 187 -0.01 -28.02 -1.65
CA SER A 187 -0.92 -27.13 -0.92
C SER A 187 -0.83 -25.69 -1.45
N VAL A 188 0.39 -25.17 -1.63
CA VAL A 188 0.64 -23.82 -2.16
C VAL A 188 0.15 -23.70 -3.60
N GLY A 189 0.37 -24.71 -4.45
CA GLY A 189 -0.13 -24.72 -5.83
C GLY A 189 -1.66 -24.72 -5.93
N LEU A 190 -2.34 -25.47 -5.06
CA LEU A 190 -3.81 -25.48 -4.98
C LEU A 190 -4.35 -24.13 -4.47
N GLU A 191 -3.72 -23.56 -3.44
CA GLU A 191 -4.06 -22.25 -2.89
C GLU A 191 -3.93 -21.15 -3.97
N LYS A 192 -2.82 -21.18 -4.73
CA LYS A 192 -2.57 -20.32 -5.89
C LYS A 192 -3.70 -20.40 -6.91
N SER A 193 -4.00 -21.59 -7.41
CA SER A 193 -5.03 -21.78 -8.43
C SER A 193 -6.41 -21.31 -7.95
N LYS A 194 -6.77 -21.64 -6.69
CA LYS A 194 -8.02 -21.20 -6.09
C LYS A 194 -8.11 -19.67 -6.05
N ASN A 195 -7.10 -19.00 -5.52
CA ASN A 195 -7.11 -17.54 -5.36
C ASN A 195 -7.04 -16.81 -6.69
N GLU A 196 -6.21 -17.26 -7.65
CA GLU A 196 -6.13 -16.64 -8.98
C GLU A 196 -7.48 -16.69 -9.71
N ASN A 197 -8.22 -17.81 -9.60
CA ASN A 197 -9.55 -17.93 -10.19
C ASN A 197 -10.55 -16.94 -9.56
N VAL A 198 -10.45 -16.72 -8.24
CA VAL A 198 -11.26 -15.70 -7.54
C VAL A 198 -10.92 -14.30 -8.05
N ILE A 199 -9.63 -13.93 -8.10
CA ILE A 199 -9.20 -12.60 -8.56
C ILE A 199 -9.59 -12.36 -10.02
N LYS A 200 -9.36 -13.33 -10.92
CA LYS A 200 -9.77 -13.22 -12.33
C LYS A 200 -11.28 -13.03 -12.49
N ALA A 201 -12.09 -13.67 -11.65
CA ALA A 201 -13.53 -13.46 -11.67
C ALA A 201 -13.90 -12.03 -11.24
N ILE A 202 -13.23 -11.49 -10.20
CA ILE A 202 -13.42 -10.10 -9.75
C ILE A 202 -12.99 -9.12 -10.85
N GLU A 203 -11.82 -9.31 -11.47
CA GLU A 203 -11.32 -8.48 -12.57
C GLU A 203 -12.28 -8.46 -13.76
N LYS A 204 -12.77 -9.64 -14.16
CA LYS A 204 -13.72 -9.76 -15.27
C LYS A 204 -15.02 -8.99 -14.99
N SER A 205 -15.59 -9.15 -13.79
CA SER A 205 -16.78 -8.38 -13.41
C SER A 205 -16.52 -6.87 -13.36
N GLY A 206 -15.34 -6.46 -12.85
CA GLY A 206 -14.91 -5.06 -12.87
C GLY A 206 -14.81 -4.48 -14.29
N GLN A 207 -14.29 -5.25 -15.24
CA GLN A 207 -14.22 -4.86 -16.65
C GLN A 207 -15.61 -4.68 -17.25
N GLU A 208 -16.50 -5.66 -17.07
CA GLU A 208 -17.88 -5.62 -17.60
C GLU A 208 -18.66 -4.39 -17.09
N ILE A 209 -18.47 -4.00 -15.83
CA ILE A 209 -19.10 -2.80 -15.23
C ILE A 209 -18.51 -1.51 -15.78
N ASN A 210 -17.20 -1.45 -15.93
CA ASN A 210 -16.54 -0.27 -16.44
C ASN A 210 -16.87 -0.05 -17.92
N GLU A 211 -16.98 -1.12 -18.70
CA GLU A 211 -17.52 -1.05 -20.06
C GLU A 211 -18.96 -0.56 -20.06
N TYR A 212 -19.83 -1.10 -19.19
CA TYR A 212 -21.20 -0.64 -19.05
C TYR A 212 -21.28 0.85 -18.70
N TYR A 213 -20.50 1.31 -17.72
CA TYR A 213 -20.45 2.72 -17.32
C TYR A 213 -19.90 3.62 -18.43
N LYS A 214 -18.79 3.25 -19.07
CA LYS A 214 -18.22 4.00 -20.19
C LYS A 214 -19.27 4.16 -21.30
N ASN A 215 -20.00 3.09 -21.62
CA ASN A 215 -21.10 3.16 -22.58
C ASN A 215 -22.20 4.13 -22.13
N GLN A 216 -22.66 4.07 -20.88
CA GLN A 216 -23.70 4.98 -20.37
C GLN A 216 -23.25 6.45 -20.39
N ILE A 217 -22.00 6.73 -20.00
CA ILE A 217 -21.41 8.06 -20.02
C ILE A 217 -21.22 8.58 -21.45
N ASN A 218 -20.72 7.72 -22.35
CA ASN A 218 -20.58 8.04 -23.76
C ASN A 218 -21.92 8.40 -24.39
N GLU A 219 -22.97 7.61 -24.14
CA GLU A 219 -24.31 7.88 -24.65
C GLU A 219 -24.87 9.18 -24.08
N PHE A 220 -24.67 9.43 -22.79
CA PHE A 220 -25.12 10.64 -22.14
C PHE A 220 -24.45 11.90 -22.73
N PHE A 221 -23.12 11.94 -22.79
CA PHE A 221 -22.40 13.09 -23.32
C PHE A 221 -22.57 13.25 -24.83
N ALA A 222 -22.61 12.16 -25.61
CA ALA A 222 -22.95 12.25 -27.02
C ALA A 222 -24.35 12.87 -27.22
N GLY A 223 -25.32 12.56 -26.34
CA GLY A 223 -26.64 13.19 -26.33
C GLY A 223 -26.60 14.69 -25.99
N VAL A 224 -25.76 15.11 -25.05
CA VAL A 224 -25.52 16.53 -24.76
C VAL A 224 -24.98 17.23 -26.01
N ILE A 225 -23.93 16.69 -26.63
CA ILE A 225 -23.28 17.31 -27.79
C ILE A 225 -24.19 17.31 -29.01
N ALA A 226 -24.92 16.22 -29.29
CA ALA A 226 -25.87 16.15 -30.40
C ALA A 226 -26.96 17.22 -30.27
N ARG A 227 -27.45 17.48 -29.04
CA ARG A 227 -28.38 18.57 -28.76
C ARG A 227 -27.77 19.95 -29.03
N VAL A 228 -26.53 20.20 -28.60
CA VAL A 228 -25.82 21.48 -28.83
C VAL A 228 -25.59 21.72 -30.32
N LYS A 229 -25.10 20.72 -31.06
CA LYS A 229 -24.81 20.79 -32.49
C LYS A 229 -26.06 20.72 -33.37
N SER A 230 -27.20 20.32 -32.80
CA SER A 230 -28.42 20.00 -33.56
C SER A 230 -28.20 18.93 -34.64
N VAL A 231 -27.44 17.89 -34.30
CA VAL A 231 -27.16 16.73 -35.18
C VAL A 231 -27.71 15.43 -34.57
N SER A 232 -27.63 14.32 -35.30
CA SER A 232 -28.08 13.03 -34.73
C SER A 232 -27.09 12.53 -33.67
N LEU A 233 -27.58 11.74 -32.73
CA LEU A 233 -26.74 11.08 -31.73
C LEU A 233 -25.65 10.21 -32.38
N GLU A 234 -25.99 9.56 -33.50
CA GLU A 234 -25.10 8.64 -34.20
C GLU A 234 -23.90 9.37 -34.83
N ASP A 235 -24.09 10.60 -35.30
CA ASP A 235 -23.03 11.45 -35.87
C ASP A 235 -21.97 11.84 -34.82
N VAL A 236 -22.29 11.75 -33.53
CA VAL A 236 -21.41 12.15 -32.42
C VAL A 236 -20.79 10.94 -31.74
N LYS A 237 -21.52 9.82 -31.66
CA LYS A 237 -21.13 8.60 -30.92
C LYS A 237 -19.77 8.04 -31.32
N GLN A 238 -19.37 8.18 -32.58
CA GLN A 238 -18.11 7.62 -33.04
C GLN A 238 -16.89 8.39 -32.53
N ASP A 239 -17.01 9.72 -32.39
CA ASP A 239 -15.89 10.61 -32.07
C ASP A 239 -15.85 11.03 -30.60
N ILE A 240 -16.95 10.85 -29.84
CA ILE A 240 -17.04 11.24 -28.42
C ILE A 240 -15.98 10.56 -27.54
N ASN A 241 -15.55 9.35 -27.91
CA ASN A 241 -14.54 8.59 -27.17
C ASN A 241 -13.22 9.35 -27.03
N ASN A 242 -12.89 10.25 -27.97
CA ASN A 242 -11.67 11.06 -27.94
C ASN A 242 -11.75 12.22 -26.94
N TYR A 243 -12.93 12.55 -26.44
CA TYR A 243 -13.17 13.76 -25.65
C TYR A 243 -13.84 13.47 -24.29
N ILE A 244 -14.16 12.22 -24.00
CA ILE A 244 -14.91 11.83 -22.80
C ILE A 244 -14.16 12.20 -21.52
N ASP A 245 -12.85 11.91 -21.48
CA ASP A 245 -12.00 12.17 -20.33
C ASP A 245 -11.84 13.68 -20.11
N THR A 246 -11.70 14.45 -21.19
CA THR A 246 -11.67 15.92 -21.15
C THR A 246 -13.00 16.50 -20.64
N PHE A 247 -14.13 15.92 -21.02
CA PHE A 247 -15.45 16.37 -20.55
C PHE A 247 -15.61 16.12 -19.05
N ILE A 248 -15.25 14.92 -18.59
CA ILE A 248 -15.24 14.55 -17.17
C ILE A 248 -14.30 15.48 -16.40
N ASP A 249 -13.10 15.74 -16.93
CA ASP A 249 -12.11 16.65 -16.33
C ASP A 249 -12.66 18.06 -16.10
N ILE A 250 -13.42 18.60 -17.05
CA ILE A 250 -14.06 19.91 -16.94
C ILE A 250 -15.14 19.92 -15.84
N ILE A 251 -15.91 18.83 -15.71
CA ILE A 251 -16.95 18.72 -14.67
C ILE A 251 -16.32 18.55 -13.28
N GLU A 252 -15.24 17.77 -13.17
CA GLU A 252 -14.63 17.38 -11.89
C GLU A 252 -13.65 18.42 -11.32
N LYS A 253 -12.82 19.06 -12.15
CA LYS A 253 -11.77 19.98 -11.65
C LYS A 253 -12.36 21.33 -11.24
N ARG A 254 -12.04 21.74 -10.02
CA ARG A 254 -12.09 23.16 -9.61
C ARG A 254 -10.88 23.87 -10.20
N GLU A 255 -11.08 25.09 -10.71
CA GLU A 255 -10.23 25.88 -11.63
C GLU A 255 -8.77 26.18 -11.17
N GLU A 256 -8.27 25.56 -10.11
CA GLU A 256 -7.06 26.00 -9.42
C GLU A 256 -5.75 25.62 -10.13
N PHE A 257 -5.74 24.67 -11.07
CA PHE A 257 -4.57 24.36 -11.92
C PHE A 257 -4.97 23.79 -13.30
N ILE A 258 -4.71 24.55 -14.38
CA ILE A 258 -4.94 24.13 -15.78
C ILE A 258 -3.65 24.39 -16.58
N THR A 259 -3.05 23.35 -17.13
CA THR A 259 -1.85 23.44 -17.98
C THR A 259 -2.21 23.85 -19.42
N ASP A 260 -1.22 24.27 -20.22
CA ASP A 260 -1.47 24.60 -21.64
C ASP A 260 -1.88 23.37 -22.46
N TYR A 261 -1.49 22.17 -22.03
CA TYR A 261 -1.97 20.92 -22.60
C TYR A 261 -3.48 20.76 -22.32
N ASP A 262 -3.91 20.94 -21.07
CA ASP A 262 -5.33 20.85 -20.69
C ASP A 262 -6.18 21.88 -21.46
N LYS A 263 -5.68 23.12 -21.64
CA LYS A 263 -6.39 24.17 -22.40
C LYS A 263 -6.67 23.73 -23.83
N LYS A 264 -5.67 23.12 -24.49
CA LYS A 264 -5.81 22.66 -25.88
C LYS A 264 -6.85 21.56 -26.01
N ASP A 265 -6.78 20.53 -25.16
CA ASP A 265 -7.74 19.42 -25.19
C ASP A 265 -9.18 19.92 -24.96
N ARG A 266 -9.36 20.90 -24.06
CA ARG A 266 -10.64 21.55 -23.81
C ARG A 266 -11.15 22.36 -25.01
N ILE A 267 -10.27 23.13 -25.66
CA ILE A 267 -10.62 23.86 -26.90
C ILE A 267 -11.08 22.88 -27.99
N ASP A 268 -10.36 21.77 -28.18
CA ASP A 268 -10.70 20.78 -29.19
C ASP A 268 -12.07 20.13 -28.90
N LEU A 269 -12.38 19.86 -27.63
CA LEU A 269 -13.72 19.43 -27.22
C LEU A 269 -14.78 20.50 -27.52
N PHE A 270 -14.56 21.77 -27.19
CA PHE A 270 -15.55 22.83 -27.44
C PHE A 270 -15.82 23.04 -28.93
N LYS A 271 -14.77 23.00 -29.76
CA LYS A 271 -14.91 22.99 -31.22
C LYS A 271 -15.69 21.78 -31.69
N PHE A 272 -15.41 20.60 -31.13
CA PHE A 272 -16.17 19.39 -31.42
C PHE A 272 -17.65 19.53 -31.05
N MET A 273 -17.97 20.26 -29.96
CA MET A 273 -19.34 20.63 -29.56
C MET A 273 -20.01 21.64 -30.48
N GLY A 274 -19.30 22.22 -31.46
CA GLY A 274 -19.80 23.23 -32.38
C GLY A 274 -19.72 24.67 -31.83
N ILE A 275 -18.95 24.89 -30.77
CA ILE A 275 -18.66 26.22 -30.21
C ILE A 275 -17.25 26.57 -30.67
N ASP A 276 -17.08 27.64 -31.45
CA ASP A 276 -15.78 28.02 -32.01
C ASP A 276 -15.42 29.46 -31.69
N HIS A 277 -14.42 29.62 -30.82
CA HIS A 277 -13.73 30.88 -30.50
C HIS A 277 -12.27 30.85 -30.96
N GLY A 278 -11.94 30.00 -31.93
CA GLY A 278 -10.55 29.77 -32.35
C GLY A 278 -9.74 29.04 -31.27
N ASP A 279 -8.50 29.47 -31.06
CA ASP A 279 -7.57 28.88 -30.08
C ASP A 279 -7.48 29.71 -28.77
N ASP A 280 -8.41 30.65 -28.57
CA ASP A 280 -8.45 31.50 -27.39
C ASP A 280 -9.22 30.83 -26.25
N TYR A 281 -8.49 30.20 -25.33
CA TYR A 281 -9.08 29.54 -24.16
C TYR A 281 -9.92 30.48 -23.29
N ASP A 282 -9.47 31.73 -23.11
CA ASP A 282 -10.15 32.70 -22.24
C ASP A 282 -11.49 33.13 -22.85
N ALA A 283 -11.58 33.18 -24.19
CA ALA A 283 -12.84 33.41 -24.88
C ALA A 283 -13.89 32.31 -24.60
N TYR A 284 -13.49 31.03 -24.60
CA TYR A 284 -14.38 29.94 -24.20
C TYR A 284 -14.82 30.04 -22.75
N MET A 285 -13.90 30.36 -21.84
CA MET A 285 -14.21 30.46 -20.41
C MET A 285 -15.12 31.64 -20.07
N ASN A 286 -15.28 32.60 -20.99
CA ASN A 286 -16.22 33.71 -20.88
C ASN A 286 -17.52 33.48 -21.67
N ASP A 287 -17.65 32.37 -22.41
CA ASP A 287 -18.85 32.05 -23.18
C ASP A 287 -20.02 31.71 -22.23
N THR A 288 -21.03 32.58 -22.23
CA THR A 288 -22.17 32.46 -21.31
C THR A 288 -23.01 31.20 -21.56
N PHE A 289 -23.08 30.71 -22.80
CA PHE A 289 -23.78 29.49 -23.14
C PHE A 289 -23.02 28.27 -22.62
N LEU A 290 -21.71 28.22 -22.88
CA LEU A 290 -20.84 27.13 -22.42
C LEU A 290 -20.82 27.04 -20.89
N ILE A 291 -20.68 28.17 -20.20
CA ILE A 291 -20.72 28.21 -18.73
C ILE A 291 -22.06 27.69 -18.21
N LYS A 292 -23.19 28.10 -18.79
CA LYS A 292 -24.53 27.62 -18.39
C LYS A 292 -24.71 26.13 -18.65
N LEU A 293 -24.17 25.63 -19.76
CA LEU A 293 -24.23 24.22 -20.12
C LEU A 293 -23.44 23.37 -19.12
N LEU A 294 -22.17 23.72 -18.90
CA LEU A 294 -21.28 22.98 -17.99
C LEU A 294 -21.74 23.03 -16.53
N LYS A 295 -22.41 24.11 -16.13
CA LYS A 295 -22.99 24.28 -14.79
C LYS A 295 -24.48 23.89 -14.71
N SER A 296 -25.02 23.24 -15.74
CA SER A 296 -26.42 22.83 -15.76
C SER A 296 -26.68 21.75 -14.71
N PRO A 297 -27.68 21.94 -13.81
CA PRO A 297 -28.05 20.92 -12.84
C PRO A 297 -28.40 19.58 -13.50
N GLU A 298 -29.09 19.58 -14.65
CA GLU A 298 -29.40 18.35 -15.39
C GLU A 298 -28.15 17.55 -15.75
N ILE A 299 -27.07 18.25 -16.17
CA ILE A 299 -25.84 17.59 -16.60
C ILE A 299 -25.06 17.07 -15.40
N LEU A 300 -24.91 17.91 -14.38
CA LEU A 300 -24.20 17.56 -13.16
C LEU A 300 -24.89 16.41 -12.43
N ASP A 301 -26.21 16.49 -12.22
CA ASP A 301 -26.99 15.46 -11.53
C ASP A 301 -26.91 14.12 -12.26
N LYS A 302 -27.03 14.12 -13.60
CA LYS A 302 -26.97 12.86 -14.36
C LYS A 302 -25.57 12.26 -14.40
N TYR A 303 -24.54 13.08 -14.57
CA TYR A 303 -23.15 12.61 -14.48
C TYR A 303 -22.86 12.04 -13.08
N TYR A 304 -23.34 12.71 -12.03
CA TYR A 304 -23.18 12.24 -10.65
C TYR A 304 -23.97 10.95 -10.40
N GLU A 305 -25.19 10.78 -10.91
CA GLU A 305 -25.98 9.54 -10.85
C GLU A 305 -25.25 8.36 -11.52
N LEU A 306 -24.70 8.58 -12.72
CA LEU A 306 -23.95 7.55 -13.45
C LEU A 306 -22.66 7.18 -12.70
N SER A 307 -21.95 8.18 -12.17
CA SER A 307 -20.74 7.96 -11.38
C SER A 307 -21.02 7.24 -10.06
N ASP A 308 -22.14 7.54 -9.40
CA ASP A 308 -22.60 6.76 -8.24
C ASP A 308 -22.95 5.35 -8.62
N THR A 309 -23.59 5.13 -9.77
CA THR A 309 -23.92 3.79 -10.24
C THR A 309 -22.65 2.98 -10.48
N GLN A 310 -21.63 3.56 -11.12
CA GLN A 310 -20.33 2.93 -11.29
C GLN A 310 -19.66 2.62 -9.96
N LEU A 311 -19.62 3.60 -9.05
CA LEU A 311 -18.97 3.46 -7.75
C LEU A 311 -19.69 2.43 -6.87
N ASN A 312 -21.03 2.43 -6.87
CA ASN A 312 -21.86 1.42 -6.19
C ASN A 312 -21.64 0.03 -6.79
N ASN A 313 -21.56 -0.07 -8.12
CA ASN A 313 -21.28 -1.33 -8.77
C ASN A 313 -19.87 -1.81 -8.46
N GLN A 314 -18.83 -0.97 -8.55
CA GLN A 314 -17.46 -1.30 -8.16
C GLN A 314 -17.38 -1.68 -6.67
N ALA A 315 -18.12 -0.97 -5.81
CA ALA A 315 -18.23 -1.29 -4.39
C ALA A 315 -18.87 -2.66 -4.17
N ALA A 316 -19.89 -3.07 -4.94
CA ALA A 316 -20.54 -4.38 -4.82
C ALA A 316 -19.60 -5.58 -5.05
N TYR A 317 -18.49 -5.41 -5.76
CA TYR A 317 -17.49 -6.47 -6.01
C TYR A 317 -16.27 -6.38 -5.10
N CYS A 318 -15.97 -5.20 -4.56
CA CYS A 318 -15.15 -5.08 -3.37
C CYS A 318 -16.04 -5.27 -2.14
N ALA A 319 -16.24 -6.51 -1.70
CA ALA A 319 -17.17 -6.84 -0.59
C ALA A 319 -17.06 -5.93 0.66
N TYR A 320 -15.88 -5.35 0.91
CA TYR A 320 -15.54 -4.42 1.98
C TYR A 320 -16.02 -3.00 1.72
N LEU A 321 -16.11 -2.59 0.45
CA LEU A 321 -16.69 -1.31 0.04
C LEU A 321 -18.19 -1.35 0.06
N ASP A 322 -18.80 -2.46 -0.30
CA ASP A 322 -20.24 -2.63 -0.13
C ASP A 322 -20.63 -2.65 1.35
N GLU A 323 -19.92 -3.40 2.22
CA GLU A 323 -20.18 -3.37 3.66
C GLU A 323 -19.87 -2.02 4.29
N ALA A 324 -18.74 -1.40 3.99
CA ALA A 324 -18.44 -0.06 4.49
C ALA A 324 -19.41 0.98 3.96
N TYR A 325 -19.72 0.97 2.66
CA TYR A 325 -20.70 1.88 2.08
C TYR A 325 -22.11 1.63 2.64
N LYS A 326 -22.48 0.37 2.90
CA LYS A 326 -23.73 0.03 3.58
C LYS A 326 -23.73 0.47 5.04
N ASP A 327 -22.65 0.29 5.79
CA ASP A 327 -22.56 0.76 7.18
C ASP A 327 -22.61 2.30 7.22
N LEU A 328 -21.92 2.95 6.29
CA LEU A 328 -21.97 4.40 6.06
C LEU A 328 -23.40 4.85 5.70
N LYS A 329 -24.11 4.16 4.80
CA LYS A 329 -25.46 4.50 4.31
C LYS A 329 -26.57 4.15 5.30
N ASN A 330 -26.48 3.00 5.96
CA ASN A 330 -27.40 2.51 6.98
C ASN A 330 -27.26 3.27 8.30
N SER A 331 -26.17 4.04 8.48
CA SER A 331 -26.03 4.94 9.63
C SER A 331 -27.04 6.11 9.62
N GLY A 332 -27.80 6.31 8.52
CA GLY A 332 -28.90 7.27 8.44
C GLY A 332 -28.45 8.71 8.18
N VAL A 333 -27.27 8.89 7.56
CA VAL A 333 -26.58 10.18 7.49
C VAL A 333 -26.43 10.62 6.03
N PRO A 334 -26.68 11.90 5.70
CA PRO A 334 -26.24 12.47 4.45
C PRO A 334 -24.72 12.69 4.54
N LEU A 335 -23.93 11.64 4.29
CA LEU A 335 -22.58 11.84 3.80
C LEU A 335 -22.73 12.65 2.52
N SER A 336 -21.97 13.74 2.35
CA SER A 336 -21.90 14.29 1.01
C SER A 336 -21.30 13.19 0.15
N ASP A 337 -22.01 12.77 -0.91
CA ASP A 337 -21.51 11.75 -1.82
C ASP A 337 -20.10 12.12 -2.30
N ASN A 338 -19.80 13.42 -2.35
CA ASN A 338 -18.46 13.98 -2.59
C ASN A 338 -17.35 13.53 -1.63
N LEU A 339 -17.58 13.35 -0.32
CA LEU A 339 -16.55 12.88 0.62
C LEU A 339 -16.22 11.41 0.36
N VAL A 340 -17.26 10.59 0.23
CA VAL A 340 -17.14 9.17 -0.09
C VAL A 340 -16.47 8.98 -1.45
N ARG A 341 -16.89 9.76 -2.46
CA ARG A 341 -16.26 9.82 -3.79
C ARG A 341 -14.81 10.28 -3.75
N SER A 342 -14.49 11.31 -2.97
CA SER A 342 -13.11 11.81 -2.83
C SER A 342 -12.22 10.74 -2.23
N MET A 343 -12.67 10.07 -1.16
CA MET A 343 -11.94 8.95 -0.56
C MET A 343 -11.70 7.84 -1.58
N PHE A 344 -12.74 7.45 -2.32
CA PHE A 344 -12.61 6.43 -3.35
C PHE A 344 -11.70 6.87 -4.50
N ARG A 345 -11.79 8.11 -4.97
CA ARG A 345 -10.89 8.64 -6.00
C ARG A 345 -9.44 8.73 -5.54
N THR A 346 -9.17 9.11 -4.30
CA THR A 346 -7.80 9.13 -3.76
C THR A 346 -7.19 7.72 -3.72
N PHE A 347 -7.98 6.69 -3.37
CA PHE A 347 -7.48 5.31 -3.23
C PHE A 347 -7.52 4.46 -4.51
N VAL A 348 -8.51 4.67 -5.37
CA VAL A 348 -8.71 3.95 -6.64
C VAL A 348 -8.02 4.68 -7.79
N GLY A 349 -7.84 6.00 -7.68
CA GLY A 349 -7.60 6.86 -8.84
C GLY A 349 -6.15 7.17 -9.17
N ARG A 350 -5.24 7.47 -8.22
CA ARG A 350 -3.91 7.99 -8.62
C ARG A 350 -2.77 8.08 -7.60
N ASP A 351 -2.98 7.83 -6.30
CA ASP A 351 -1.91 8.11 -5.32
C ASP A 351 -1.13 6.87 -4.86
N ASN A 352 0.19 7.02 -4.79
CA ASN A 352 1.15 6.12 -4.13
C ASN A 352 0.94 5.99 -2.61
N ASN A 353 -0.15 6.54 -2.06
CA ASN A 353 -0.43 6.53 -0.62
C ASN A 353 -0.64 5.10 -0.12
N LEU A 354 0.12 4.72 0.91
CA LEU A 354 0.11 3.39 1.52
C LEU A 354 -1.05 3.21 2.52
N GLY A 355 -1.60 4.32 3.05
CA GLY A 355 -2.71 4.36 4.00
C GLY A 355 -3.34 5.75 4.13
N TRP A 356 -4.49 5.83 4.81
CA TRP A 356 -5.18 7.05 5.23
C TRP A 356 -6.20 6.74 6.31
N ALA A 357 -6.26 7.58 7.34
CA ALA A 357 -7.30 7.54 8.36
C ALA A 357 -8.00 8.89 8.50
N THR A 358 -9.31 8.84 8.77
CA THR A 358 -10.09 10.05 9.05
C THR A 358 -11.13 9.85 10.13
N THR A 359 -11.55 10.97 10.71
CA THR A 359 -12.73 11.03 11.59
C THR A 359 -13.90 11.63 10.82
N ILE A 360 -15.02 10.90 10.78
CA ILE A 360 -16.25 11.35 10.18
C ILE A 360 -17.26 11.60 11.29
N LYS A 361 -17.84 12.81 11.33
CA LYS A 361 -19.00 13.06 12.18
C LYS A 361 -20.28 12.94 11.38
N TYR A 362 -21.18 12.16 11.92
CA TYR A 362 -22.53 12.03 11.46
C TYR A 362 -23.45 13.10 12.03
N SER A 363 -24.32 13.66 11.19
CA SER A 363 -25.46 14.48 11.65
C SER A 363 -26.33 13.65 12.58
N GLY A 364 -26.61 14.15 13.79
CA GLY A 364 -27.50 13.48 14.76
C GLY A 364 -26.86 12.41 15.66
N SER A 365 -25.62 11.99 15.41
CA SER A 365 -24.85 11.14 16.34
C SER A 365 -24.01 12.00 17.28
N SER A 366 -24.04 11.67 18.58
CA SER A 366 -23.06 12.17 19.55
C SER A 366 -21.72 11.45 19.46
N ILE A 367 -21.68 10.27 18.83
CA ILE A 367 -20.51 9.39 18.75
C ILE A 367 -19.84 9.58 17.38
N PRO A 368 -18.56 10.00 17.32
CA PRO A 368 -17.79 10.07 16.08
C PRO A 368 -17.52 8.67 15.54
N LYS A 369 -17.43 8.54 14.21
CA LYS A 369 -17.10 7.29 13.54
C LYS A 369 -15.84 7.48 12.72
N PHE A 370 -15.08 6.41 12.56
CA PHE A 370 -13.75 6.49 11.98
C PHE A 370 -13.68 5.64 10.74
N VAL A 371 -12.87 6.05 9.78
CA VAL A 371 -12.51 5.23 8.63
C VAL A 371 -11.01 5.08 8.59
N CYS A 372 -10.55 3.83 8.53
CA CYS A 372 -9.16 3.47 8.32
C CYS A 372 -9.05 2.80 6.95
N ALA A 373 -8.35 3.42 6.01
CA ALA A 373 -8.12 2.90 4.68
C ALA A 373 -6.64 2.54 4.51
N CYS A 374 -6.35 1.28 4.20
CA CYS A 374 -5.00 0.78 3.96
C CYS A 374 -4.94 0.02 2.63
N LYS A 375 -3.74 -0.26 2.14
CA LYS A 375 -3.56 -1.25 1.07
C LYS A 375 -3.94 -2.66 1.56
N ASN A 376 -4.23 -3.57 0.64
CA ASN A 376 -4.57 -4.95 0.96
C ASN A 376 -3.38 -5.74 1.53
N TYR A 377 -3.66 -6.93 2.06
CA TYR A 377 -2.67 -7.77 2.76
C TYR A 377 -1.34 -7.92 2.00
N LEU A 378 -1.37 -8.08 0.67
CA LEU A 378 -0.15 -8.33 -0.12
C LEU A 378 0.75 -7.10 -0.25
N LYS A 379 0.18 -5.89 -0.13
CA LYS A 379 0.88 -4.62 -0.29
C LYS A 379 1.07 -3.85 1.02
N LEU A 380 0.35 -4.26 2.05
CA LEU A 380 0.41 -3.68 3.38
C LEU A 380 1.62 -4.19 4.14
N ASP A 381 2.33 -3.29 4.79
CA ASP A 381 3.23 -3.59 5.89
C ASP A 381 2.54 -3.25 7.23
N THR A 382 2.98 -3.91 8.30
CA THR A 382 2.36 -3.74 9.62
C THR A 382 2.54 -2.32 10.20
N PRO A 383 3.72 -1.67 10.09
CA PRO A 383 3.87 -0.26 10.50
C PRO A 383 2.86 0.70 9.85
N THR A 384 2.63 0.62 8.54
CA THR A 384 1.63 1.45 7.85
C THR A 384 0.24 1.28 8.47
N PHE A 385 -0.19 0.05 8.76
CA PHE A 385 -1.48 -0.17 9.44
C PHE A 385 -1.52 0.48 10.83
N ILE A 386 -0.45 0.31 11.61
CA ILE A 386 -0.35 0.89 12.96
C ILE A 386 -0.38 2.42 12.89
N HIS A 387 0.32 3.03 11.93
CA HIS A 387 0.34 4.48 11.70
C HIS A 387 -1.07 5.04 11.50
N GLU A 388 -1.88 4.39 10.66
CA GLU A 388 -3.25 4.84 10.40
C GLU A 388 -4.18 4.61 11.60
N VAL A 389 -4.00 3.50 12.33
CA VAL A 389 -4.76 3.25 13.55
C VAL A 389 -4.40 4.27 14.63
N ASN A 390 -3.14 4.67 14.75
CA ASN A 390 -2.73 5.72 15.68
C ASN A 390 -3.48 7.03 15.42
N HIS A 391 -3.60 7.48 14.15
CA HIS A 391 -4.43 8.64 13.80
C HIS A 391 -5.88 8.51 14.31
N ILE A 392 -6.44 7.31 14.35
CA ILE A 392 -7.79 7.04 14.85
C ILE A 392 -7.85 7.07 16.37
N LEU A 393 -6.97 6.34 17.04
CA LEU A 393 -6.91 6.25 18.50
C LEU A 393 -6.72 7.64 19.13
N GLU A 394 -5.86 8.42 18.49
CA GLU A 394 -5.39 9.71 18.91
C GLU A 394 -6.23 10.83 18.31
N SER A 395 -7.21 10.57 17.44
CA SER A 395 -8.09 11.63 16.96
C SER A 395 -9.03 12.14 18.06
N ASP A 396 -9.27 13.44 18.05
CA ASP A 396 -10.33 14.07 18.84
C ASP A 396 -10.97 15.23 18.06
N TYR A 397 -12.03 15.82 18.62
CA TYR A 397 -12.85 16.78 17.90
C TYR A 397 -13.43 17.86 18.80
N ILE A 398 -13.69 19.03 18.21
CA ILE A 398 -14.42 20.12 18.85
C ILE A 398 -15.57 20.58 17.95
N PHE A 399 -16.63 21.08 18.59
CA PHE A 399 -17.68 21.83 17.92
C PHE A 399 -17.39 23.32 18.08
N HIS A 400 -17.14 23.99 16.96
CA HIS A 400 -16.99 25.43 16.95
C HIS A 400 -17.92 26.03 15.90
N CYS A 401 -18.80 26.95 16.33
CA CYS A 401 -19.72 27.68 15.44
C CYS A 401 -20.61 26.79 14.54
N GLY A 402 -20.99 25.60 15.01
CA GLY A 402 -21.80 24.63 14.25
C GLY A 402 -20.99 23.74 13.30
N GLU A 403 -19.68 23.96 13.20
CA GLU A 403 -18.76 23.15 12.40
C GLU A 403 -18.06 22.08 13.24
N PHE A 404 -17.82 20.93 12.61
CA PHE A 404 -17.03 19.84 13.16
C PHE A 404 -15.56 20.04 12.78
N VAL A 405 -14.69 20.18 13.77
CA VAL A 405 -13.25 20.26 13.55
C VAL A 405 -12.56 19.08 14.22
N GLY A 406 -12.15 18.10 13.41
CA GLY A 406 -11.29 17.01 13.85
C GLY A 406 -9.83 17.46 13.97
N TYR A 407 -9.10 16.89 14.92
CA TYR A 407 -7.67 17.09 15.13
C TYR A 407 -6.99 15.80 15.59
N LYS A 408 -5.71 15.70 15.28
CA LYS A 408 -4.80 14.69 15.83
C LYS A 408 -4.44 15.15 17.25
N SER A 409 -4.86 14.42 18.27
CA SER A 409 -4.87 14.92 19.65
C SER A 409 -3.49 15.12 20.25
N GLY A 410 -3.47 15.89 21.34
CA GLY A 410 -2.28 16.21 22.13
C GLY A 410 -1.25 17.13 21.49
N ILE A 411 -1.09 17.07 20.17
CA ILE A 411 0.01 17.66 19.38
C ILE A 411 -0.54 18.61 18.30
N SER A 412 -1.76 19.12 18.50
CA SER A 412 -2.30 20.18 17.66
C SER A 412 -2.24 21.50 18.43
N TYR A 413 -2.09 22.63 17.74
CA TYR A 413 -2.32 23.94 18.34
C TYR A 413 -3.12 24.79 17.38
N THR A 414 -4.33 25.17 17.79
CA THR A 414 -5.18 26.10 17.05
C THR A 414 -4.80 27.53 17.41
N LEU A 415 -4.51 28.36 16.40
CA LEU A 415 -4.56 29.81 16.57
C LEU A 415 -6.04 30.20 16.81
N THR A 416 -6.28 31.14 17.71
CA THR A 416 -7.60 31.59 18.22
C THR A 416 -8.61 32.07 17.17
N ASN A 417 -8.27 32.04 15.88
CA ASN A 417 -9.08 32.57 14.77
C ASN A 417 -9.58 31.47 13.79
N GLY A 418 -9.60 30.20 14.18
CA GLY A 418 -10.13 29.12 13.35
C GLY A 418 -9.24 28.72 12.14
N GLN A 419 -8.09 29.39 11.94
CA GLN A 419 -7.10 28.94 10.97
C GLN A 419 -6.24 27.81 11.57
N ARG A 420 -6.27 26.66 10.91
CA ARG A 420 -5.34 25.55 11.15
C ARG A 420 -3.93 26.03 10.77
N SER A 421 -3.00 26.06 11.73
CA SER A 421 -1.59 25.92 11.36
C SER A 421 -1.33 24.43 11.27
N ASP A 422 -1.39 23.87 10.07
CA ASP A 422 -1.03 22.48 9.84
C ASP A 422 0.45 22.30 10.26
N ASN A 423 0.61 21.71 11.45
CA ASN A 423 1.88 21.32 12.05
C ASN A 423 2.18 19.86 11.68
N ASP A 424 1.80 19.50 10.46
CA ASP A 424 1.68 18.11 10.00
C ASP A 424 2.99 17.37 10.17
N VAL A 425 4.12 17.99 9.82
CA VAL A 425 5.42 17.32 9.88
C VAL A 425 5.79 16.85 11.29
N LEU A 426 5.75 17.71 12.32
CA LEU A 426 6.11 17.29 13.68
C LEU A 426 5.16 16.21 14.20
N ASN A 427 3.88 16.33 13.86
CA ASN A 427 2.86 15.37 14.26
C ASN A 427 3.09 14.01 13.61
N GLU A 428 3.37 13.96 12.30
CA GLU A 428 3.68 12.72 11.58
C GLU A 428 5.00 12.10 12.05
N VAL A 429 6.04 12.90 12.34
CA VAL A 429 7.29 12.40 12.92
C VAL A 429 7.02 11.71 14.27
N ILE A 430 6.19 12.31 15.12
CA ILE A 430 5.84 11.72 16.41
C ILE A 430 4.96 10.47 16.22
N ASN A 431 4.01 10.52 15.29
CA ASN A 431 3.14 9.39 14.95
C ASN A 431 3.95 8.19 14.46
N ASP A 432 4.92 8.42 13.57
CA ASP A 432 5.82 7.38 13.07
C ASP A 432 6.67 6.80 14.19
N TYR A 433 7.21 7.64 15.06
CA TYR A 433 8.02 7.14 16.17
C TYR A 433 7.18 6.22 17.07
N ILE A 434 5.97 6.63 17.45
CA ILE A 434 5.03 5.80 18.19
C ILE A 434 4.65 4.53 17.42
N THR A 435 4.50 4.63 16.10
CA THR A 435 4.21 3.50 15.21
C THR A 435 5.28 2.42 15.32
N TYR A 436 6.57 2.78 15.24
CA TYR A 436 7.66 1.82 15.37
C TYR A 436 7.73 1.21 16.77
N GLN A 437 7.50 2.01 17.83
CA GLN A 437 7.45 1.48 19.20
C GLN A 437 6.27 0.52 19.42
N THR A 438 5.12 0.79 18.80
CA THR A 438 3.96 -0.10 18.83
C THR A 438 4.19 -1.35 17.99
N TYR A 439 4.84 -1.21 16.83
CA TYR A 439 5.23 -2.32 15.97
C TYR A 439 6.16 -3.31 16.70
N ASP A 440 7.06 -2.83 17.54
CA ASP A 440 7.88 -3.71 18.38
C ASP A 440 7.05 -4.56 19.35
N VAL A 441 5.89 -4.06 19.81
CA VAL A 441 4.92 -4.87 20.58
C VAL A 441 4.33 -5.97 19.71
N PHE A 442 3.82 -5.63 18.52
CA PHE A 442 3.26 -6.60 17.57
C PHE A 442 4.28 -7.69 17.22
N LYS A 443 5.53 -7.28 16.95
CA LYS A 443 6.65 -8.17 16.60
C LYS A 443 7.03 -9.12 17.73
N ARG A 444 7.01 -8.67 19.00
CA ARG A 444 7.25 -9.54 20.17
C ARG A 444 6.25 -10.69 20.27
N HIS A 445 5.03 -10.49 19.78
CA HIS A 445 3.98 -11.51 19.72
C HIS A 445 3.93 -12.26 18.38
N ASN A 446 4.92 -12.05 17.50
CA ASN A 446 4.98 -12.63 16.16
C ASN A 446 3.69 -12.38 15.35
N TYR A 447 3.15 -11.17 15.47
CA TYR A 447 1.91 -10.76 14.84
C TYR A 447 2.17 -9.77 13.71
N GLU A 448 1.64 -10.08 12.52
CA GLU A 448 1.72 -9.24 11.34
C GLU A 448 0.32 -9.04 10.75
N VAL A 449 0.07 -7.82 10.27
CA VAL A 449 -1.19 -7.46 9.60
C VAL A 449 -1.06 -7.62 8.10
N GLY A 450 0.06 -7.21 7.50
CA GLY A 450 0.32 -7.33 6.08
C GLY A 450 1.51 -8.25 5.78
N SER A 451 1.64 -8.72 4.54
CA SER A 451 2.73 -9.61 4.14
C SER A 451 3.97 -8.89 3.61
N ARG A 452 3.91 -7.56 3.46
CA ARG A 452 5.04 -6.78 2.97
C ARG A 452 5.99 -6.52 4.13
N GLU A 453 7.28 -6.58 3.84
CA GLU A 453 8.32 -6.13 4.75
C GLU A 453 8.08 -4.67 5.16
N PRO A 454 8.37 -4.29 6.42
CA PRO A 454 8.33 -2.92 6.89
C PRO A 454 9.00 -1.95 5.91
N ILE A 455 8.29 -0.89 5.55
CA ILE A 455 8.83 0.21 4.74
C ILE A 455 9.08 1.37 5.67
N GLU A 456 10.28 1.96 5.58
CA GLU A 456 10.56 3.18 6.31
C GLU A 456 9.72 4.34 5.76
N SER A 457 9.04 5.04 6.67
CA SER A 457 8.24 6.20 6.33
C SER A 457 9.14 7.42 6.11
N GLU A 458 8.72 8.35 5.26
CA GLU A 458 9.50 9.56 4.98
C GLU A 458 9.73 10.44 6.22
N TYR A 459 8.91 10.32 7.27
CA TYR A 459 9.12 11.06 8.51
C TYR A 459 10.14 10.39 9.46
N SER A 460 10.42 9.09 9.29
CA SER A 460 11.38 8.36 10.16
C SER A 460 12.81 8.91 10.04
N LYS A 461 13.16 9.50 8.90
CA LYS A 461 14.46 10.16 8.69
C LYS A 461 14.72 11.29 9.69
N MET A 462 13.68 11.85 10.31
CA MET A 462 13.81 12.89 11.36
C MET A 462 14.17 12.31 12.73
N PHE A 463 14.13 10.98 12.93
CA PHE A 463 14.51 10.36 14.20
C PHE A 463 15.98 10.58 14.54
N ILE A 464 16.84 10.80 13.55
CA ILE A 464 18.23 11.17 13.81
C ILE A 464 18.34 12.49 14.60
N ILE A 465 17.36 13.39 14.44
CA ILE A 465 17.33 14.70 15.10
C ILE A 465 16.50 14.64 16.39
N LEU A 466 15.30 14.06 16.30
CA LEU A 466 14.31 14.13 17.38
C LEU A 466 14.27 12.87 18.26
N GLY A 467 14.89 11.77 17.84
CA GLY A 467 14.73 10.44 18.44
C GLY A 467 15.05 10.39 19.94
N GLU A 468 16.17 10.98 20.38
CA GLU A 468 16.52 11.03 21.81
C GLU A 468 15.51 11.86 22.61
N PHE A 469 15.00 12.96 22.05
CA PHE A 469 13.95 13.74 22.69
C PHE A 469 12.65 12.93 22.82
N LEU A 470 12.27 12.18 21.77
CA LEU A 470 11.07 11.35 21.80
C LEU A 470 11.19 10.21 22.82
N GLU A 471 12.31 9.50 22.84
CA GLU A 471 12.60 8.41 23.78
C GLU A 471 12.51 8.90 25.22
N ASN A 472 13.23 9.99 25.54
CA ASN A 472 13.27 10.55 26.89
C ASN A 472 11.91 11.09 27.37
N ASN A 473 10.96 11.33 26.46
CA ASN A 473 9.66 11.91 26.77
C ASN A 473 8.49 11.00 26.33
N LEU A 474 8.74 9.72 26.05
CA LEU A 474 7.74 8.82 25.44
C LEU A 474 6.45 8.74 26.24
N GLU A 475 6.53 8.59 27.57
CA GLU A 475 5.34 8.52 28.44
C GLU A 475 4.55 9.84 28.49
N LEU A 476 5.25 10.99 28.42
CA LEU A 476 4.60 12.29 28.29
C LEU A 476 3.89 12.41 26.94
N ILE A 477 4.54 11.95 25.86
CA ILE A 477 3.99 11.99 24.51
C ILE A 477 2.75 11.11 24.41
N LYS A 478 2.80 9.85 24.88
CA LYS A 478 1.63 8.95 24.96
C LYS A 478 0.48 9.60 25.71
N ARG A 479 0.77 10.23 26.86
CA ARG A 479 -0.26 10.93 27.64
C ARG A 479 -0.90 12.08 26.86
N CYS A 480 -0.09 12.88 26.17
CA CYS A 480 -0.58 13.97 25.34
C CYS A 480 -1.43 13.45 24.18
N ARG A 481 -0.94 12.46 23.45
CA ARG A 481 -1.60 11.85 22.28
C ARG A 481 -2.89 11.10 22.59
N MET A 482 -3.15 10.77 23.84
CA MET A 482 -4.41 10.14 24.25
C MET A 482 -5.33 11.10 25.01
N SER A 483 -4.98 12.40 25.05
CA SER A 483 -5.72 13.44 25.77
C SER A 483 -6.78 14.07 24.88
N GLU A 484 -7.94 14.39 25.47
CA GLU A 484 -9.00 15.17 24.82
C GLU A 484 -8.62 16.64 24.58
N SER A 485 -7.58 17.13 25.25
CA SER A 485 -7.01 18.45 24.98
C SER A 485 -6.06 18.39 23.77
N PRO A 486 -6.38 19.02 22.62
CA PRO A 486 -5.51 19.06 21.44
C PRO A 486 -4.15 19.67 21.73
N ASN A 487 -4.10 20.61 22.68
CA ASN A 487 -2.97 21.49 22.92
C ASN A 487 -2.12 21.04 24.13
N LEU A 488 -2.40 19.86 24.71
CA LEU A 488 -1.80 19.44 25.97
C LEU A 488 -0.27 19.40 25.90
N PHE A 489 0.30 18.91 24.79
CA PHE A 489 1.75 18.87 24.62
C PHE A 489 2.34 20.28 24.65
N ALA A 490 1.79 21.21 23.85
CA ALA A 490 2.23 22.59 23.81
C ALA A 490 2.04 23.33 25.15
N GLN A 491 1.00 22.99 25.94
CA GLN A 491 0.80 23.53 27.29
C GLN A 491 1.92 23.07 28.24
N ILE A 492 2.28 21.78 28.18
CA ILE A 492 3.28 21.18 29.05
C ILE A 492 4.69 21.67 28.66
N ILE A 493 5.09 21.52 27.40
CA ILE A 493 6.45 21.90 26.98
C ILE A 493 6.61 23.41 26.77
N GLY A 494 5.49 24.15 26.67
CA GLY A 494 5.45 25.57 26.36
C GLY A 494 5.37 25.85 24.86
N LEU A 495 4.49 26.78 24.46
CA LEU A 495 4.21 27.09 23.05
C LEU A 495 5.47 27.49 22.25
N ASN A 496 6.39 28.24 22.87
CA ASN A 496 7.64 28.62 22.22
C ASN A 496 8.51 27.40 21.88
N ASN A 497 8.65 26.45 22.83
CA ASN A 497 9.41 25.22 22.61
C ASN A 497 8.74 24.34 21.54
N TYR A 498 7.41 24.24 21.59
CA TYR A 498 6.64 23.54 20.57
C TYR A 498 6.86 24.10 19.17
N ASN A 499 6.76 25.43 19.00
CA ASN A 499 6.98 26.10 17.71
C ASN A 499 8.42 25.92 17.21
N MET A 500 9.40 25.96 18.13
CA MET A 500 10.79 25.70 17.82
C MET A 500 11.00 24.28 17.25
N LEU A 501 10.44 23.25 17.90
CA LEU A 501 10.50 21.87 17.39
C LEU A 501 9.81 21.75 16.02
N ASN A 502 8.63 22.32 15.87
CA ASN A 502 7.87 22.24 14.62
C ASN A 502 8.62 22.88 13.45
N ASN A 503 9.20 24.07 13.65
CA ASN A 503 9.98 24.74 12.61
C ASN A 503 11.24 23.96 12.26
N ALA A 504 11.95 23.42 13.26
CA ALA A 504 13.12 22.57 13.03
C ALA A 504 12.78 21.34 12.17
N MET A 505 11.65 20.68 12.42
CA MET A 505 11.21 19.54 11.61
C MET A 505 10.79 19.96 10.20
N LYS A 506 10.06 21.08 10.04
CA LYS A 506 9.68 21.61 8.73
C LYS A 506 10.88 21.97 7.87
N ASP A 507 11.89 22.59 8.46
CA ASP A 507 13.12 22.97 7.75
C ASP A 507 13.91 21.74 7.26
N CYS A 508 13.87 20.64 8.03
CA CYS A 508 14.58 19.40 7.69
C CYS A 508 13.77 18.46 6.78
N TYR A 509 12.44 18.58 6.75
CA TYR A 509 11.55 17.66 6.03
C TYR A 509 11.87 17.57 4.53
N PHE A 510 12.22 18.69 3.91
CA PHE A 510 12.54 18.75 2.48
C PHE A 510 13.92 18.19 2.11
N LEU A 511 14.73 17.79 3.10
CA LEU A 511 16.00 17.12 2.85
C LEU A 511 15.75 15.63 2.55
N SER A 512 16.38 15.11 1.51
CA SER A 512 16.44 13.66 1.29
C SER A 512 17.30 12.98 2.35
N GLU A 513 17.12 11.68 2.56
CA GLU A 513 17.91 10.89 3.50
C GLU A 513 19.42 10.98 3.23
N LYS A 514 19.80 10.95 1.95
CA LYS A 514 21.19 11.13 1.50
C LYS A 514 21.74 12.51 1.88
N GLU A 515 20.93 13.56 1.78
CA GLU A 515 21.32 14.91 2.19
C GLU A 515 21.47 15.03 3.70
N ILE A 516 20.57 14.42 4.48
CA ILE A 516 20.67 14.37 5.95
C ILE A 516 21.96 13.66 6.37
N LEU A 517 22.27 12.50 5.77
CA LEU A 517 23.47 11.75 6.09
C LEU A 517 24.75 12.53 5.73
N ALA A 518 24.77 13.16 4.55
CA ALA A 518 25.90 13.99 4.12
C ALA A 518 26.09 15.20 5.04
N ALA A 519 25.00 15.89 5.39
CA ALA A 519 25.00 17.00 6.32
C ALA A 519 25.50 16.58 7.71
N ASN A 520 25.04 15.45 8.23
CA ASN A 520 25.47 14.93 9.53
C ASN A 520 26.96 14.58 9.56
N ASN A 521 27.46 13.95 8.50
CA ASN A 521 28.89 13.64 8.36
C ASN A 521 29.75 14.91 8.30
N GLU A 522 29.27 15.95 7.61
CA GLU A 522 29.93 17.26 7.57
C GLU A 522 29.98 17.91 8.96
N ILE A 523 28.85 17.92 9.69
CA ILE A 523 28.78 18.45 11.07
C ILE A 523 29.81 17.75 11.95
N ASN A 524 29.79 16.42 11.98
CA ASN A 524 30.71 15.61 12.80
C ASN A 524 32.20 15.84 12.43
N ALA A 525 32.49 16.04 11.15
CA ALA A 525 33.86 16.31 10.70
C ALA A 525 34.34 17.71 11.12
N LYS A 526 33.47 18.72 11.06
CA LYS A 526 33.79 20.11 11.37
C LYS A 526 33.72 20.43 12.85
N GLU A 527 32.91 19.72 13.63
CA GLU A 527 32.85 19.82 15.09
C GLU A 527 34.22 19.50 15.72
N LYS A 528 34.93 18.49 15.20
CA LYS A 528 36.31 18.15 15.63
C LYS A 528 37.31 19.30 15.48
N ASN A 529 37.03 20.25 14.59
CA ASN A 529 37.85 21.43 14.34
C ASN A 529 37.18 22.72 14.82
N ASN A 530 36.20 22.64 15.74
CA ASN A 530 35.45 23.78 16.28
C ASN A 530 34.81 24.67 15.20
N PHE A 531 34.30 24.08 14.12
CA PHE A 531 33.61 24.78 13.03
C PHE A 531 34.40 25.96 12.43
N LYS A 532 35.74 25.84 12.33
CA LYS A 532 36.59 26.86 11.68
C LYS A 532 36.22 27.15 10.23
N GLU A 533 35.59 26.19 9.55
CA GLU A 533 35.04 26.34 8.21
C GLU A 533 33.50 26.40 8.26
N PRO A 534 32.86 27.24 7.42
CA PRO A 534 31.40 27.35 7.41
C PRO A 534 30.75 26.04 6.96
N LEU A 535 29.61 25.70 7.56
CA LEU A 535 28.78 24.57 7.14
C LEU A 535 28.13 24.85 5.78
N SER A 536 27.88 23.80 4.99
CA SER A 536 27.00 23.87 3.84
C SER A 536 25.57 24.29 4.24
N LYS A 537 24.73 24.67 3.27
CA LYS A 537 23.33 25.05 3.54
C LYS A 537 22.57 23.94 4.29
N ASN A 538 22.64 22.70 3.79
CA ASN A 538 21.94 21.56 4.39
C ASN A 538 22.51 21.20 5.76
N ALA A 539 23.84 21.25 5.92
CA ALA A 539 24.48 21.05 7.23
C ALA A 539 24.12 22.16 8.24
N THR A 540 23.97 23.40 7.78
CA THR A 540 23.51 24.52 8.63
C THR A 540 22.07 24.31 9.11
N ILE A 541 21.17 23.89 8.21
CA ILE A 541 19.77 23.57 8.56
C ILE A 541 19.73 22.47 9.61
N LEU A 542 20.43 21.36 9.35
CA LEU A 542 20.46 20.20 10.24
C LEU A 542 21.09 20.53 11.60
N TYR A 543 22.22 21.26 11.62
CA TYR A 543 22.87 21.69 12.85
C TYR A 543 21.97 22.59 13.71
N ASN A 544 21.27 23.55 13.09
CA ASN A 544 20.33 24.41 13.80
C ASN A 544 19.16 23.60 14.39
N ALA A 545 18.72 22.54 13.70
CA ALA A 545 17.69 21.64 14.22
C ALA A 545 18.19 20.87 15.45
N PHE A 546 19.42 20.32 15.43
CA PHE A 546 20.03 19.68 16.61
C PHE A 546 20.11 20.64 17.80
N VAL A 547 20.69 21.83 17.61
CA VAL A 547 20.79 22.86 18.67
C VAL A 547 19.41 23.23 19.22
N THR A 548 18.39 23.27 18.35
CA THR A 548 17.02 23.57 18.74
C THR A 548 16.44 22.45 19.61
N VAL A 549 16.59 21.19 19.20
CA VAL A 549 16.11 20.03 19.96
C VAL A 549 16.81 19.93 21.31
N ASP A 550 18.13 20.14 21.38
CA ASP A 550 18.89 20.13 22.64
C ASP A 550 18.38 21.20 23.62
N LYS A 551 18.22 22.43 23.11
CA LYS A 551 17.69 23.54 23.90
C LYS A 551 16.28 23.27 24.42
N VAL A 552 15.40 22.70 23.57
CA VAL A 552 14.05 22.33 23.99
C VAL A 552 14.09 21.21 25.02
N THR A 553 14.95 20.21 24.83
CA THR A 553 15.15 19.09 25.76
C THR A 553 15.55 19.59 27.14
N GLU A 554 16.52 20.51 27.23
CA GLU A 554 16.90 21.15 28.50
C GLU A 554 15.74 21.90 29.16
N ASN A 555 14.99 22.68 28.37
CA ASN A 555 13.86 23.45 28.88
C ASN A 555 12.76 22.54 29.44
N VAL A 556 12.45 21.45 28.75
CA VAL A 556 11.45 20.45 29.18
C VAL A 556 11.92 19.74 30.44
N LYS A 557 13.18 19.28 30.51
CA LYS A 557 13.75 18.66 31.72
C LYS A 557 13.65 19.58 32.94
N ARG A 558 13.96 20.87 32.78
CA ARG A 558 13.83 21.87 33.87
C ARG A 558 12.39 22.06 34.32
N LYS A 559 11.43 22.09 33.39
CA LYS A 559 10.02 22.36 33.70
C LYS A 559 9.31 21.15 34.31
N VAL A 560 9.48 19.96 33.74
CA VAL A 560 8.84 18.72 34.22
C VAL A 560 9.31 18.36 35.64
N ASN A 561 10.60 18.56 35.95
CA ASN A 561 11.11 18.36 37.31
C ASN A 561 10.50 19.31 38.34
N LEU A 562 10.02 20.50 37.95
CA LEU A 562 9.37 21.44 38.86
C LEU A 562 7.90 21.08 39.12
N ASP A 563 7.23 20.48 38.14
CA ASP A 563 5.83 20.08 38.26
C ASP A 563 5.68 18.74 38.99
N PHE A 564 6.62 17.79 38.83
CA PHE A 564 6.68 16.54 39.61
C PHE A 564 7.01 16.72 41.10
N ILE A 565 7.46 17.91 41.52
CA ILE A 565 7.67 18.26 42.94
C ILE A 565 6.35 18.76 43.57
N LYS A 566 5.31 19.00 42.77
CA LYS A 566 4.04 19.60 43.21
C LYS A 566 2.83 18.66 43.20
N ASP A 567 2.93 17.50 42.58
CA ASP A 567 2.00 16.36 42.72
C ASP A 567 2.61 15.30 43.66
#